data_AF-A0A0B1TCW6-F1
#
_entry.id   AF-A0A0B1TCW6-F1
#
_cell.length_a   1.000
_cell.length_b   1.000
_cell.length_c   1.000
_cell.angle_alpha   90.00
_cell.angle_beta   90.00
_cell.angle_gamma   90.00
#
_symmetry.space_group_name_H-M   'P 1'
#
loop_
_entity.id
_entity.type
_entity.pdbx_description
1 polymer ?
#
loop_
_entity_poly.entity_id
_entity_poly.type
_entity_poly.pdbx_seq_one_letter_code
_entity_poly.pdbx_strand_id
1 'polypeptide(L)'
;MSAEYQRSCFLRKVEKVGDCCWLSIGHESFQQSYTNAYHGQLLLFNTLESFKALDRKELLRVEAQKIWHVIESGVWLQHPEQLVSFIFTVFAELKKYQYYYWNCFPTLCFPSDIKQEVSSIAVNGNLIQYYNRERAPIFLCSNNGDCLPISKIVELSDPAELKIVYADPSPIRGRPGWPLRNLLAAVAYLKPSWNWCSFISLRDEDQLEEFRISWAPSQITALPPTVGWERTHEGKMTPQFADMRKQFDPKK
;
A
#
# COMPACT_ATOMS: atom_id res chain seq x y z
N MET A 1 -22.92 13.23 33.75
CA MET A 1 -22.70 13.98 32.49
C MET A 1 -21.33 13.63 31.96
N SER A 2 -21.27 12.56 31.17
CA SER A 2 -20.06 12.09 30.48
C SER A 2 -19.92 12.84 29.16
N ALA A 3 -18.82 13.58 28.99
CA ALA A 3 -18.50 14.20 27.73
C ALA A 3 -17.91 13.12 26.78
N GLU A 4 -18.71 12.69 25.81
CA GLU A 4 -18.24 11.97 24.64
C GLU A 4 -17.32 12.88 23.83
N TYR A 5 -16.02 12.61 23.86
CA TYR A 5 -15.09 13.14 22.86
C TYR A 5 -15.19 12.23 21.62
N GLN A 6 -16.07 12.59 20.68
CA GLN A 6 -15.98 12.11 19.31
C GLN A 6 -14.66 12.63 18.70
N ARG A 7 -13.60 11.82 18.75
CA ARG A 7 -12.42 12.03 17.92
C ARG A 7 -12.68 11.37 16.56
N SER A 8 -13.25 12.15 15.65
CA SER A 8 -13.27 11.86 14.23
C SER A 8 -11.83 11.82 13.72
N CYS A 9 -11.31 10.61 13.52
CA CYS A 9 -10.03 10.38 12.87
C CYS A 9 -10.24 10.58 11.37
N PHE A 10 -10.23 11.84 10.93
CA PHE A 10 -10.03 12.18 9.53
C PHE A 10 -8.69 11.61 9.08
N LEU A 11 -8.55 11.29 7.79
CA LEU A 11 -7.24 11.19 7.13
C LEU A 11 -6.39 12.35 7.66
N ARG A 12 -5.51 12.08 8.64
CA ARG A 12 -4.59 13.09 9.17
C ARG A 12 -3.89 13.59 7.93
N LYS A 13 -3.94 14.90 7.67
CA LYS A 13 -3.16 15.61 6.64
C LYS A 13 -1.91 14.79 6.37
N VAL A 14 -1.94 13.94 5.34
CA VAL A 14 -0.76 13.22 4.90
C VAL A 14 0.17 14.36 4.53
N GLU A 15 1.36 14.43 5.13
CA GLU A 15 2.32 15.46 4.75
C GLU A 15 2.49 15.39 3.23
N LYS A 16 1.92 16.37 2.52
CA LYS A 16 1.89 16.41 1.05
C LYS A 16 3.21 16.90 0.46
N VAL A 17 4.25 16.98 1.29
CA VAL A 17 5.59 17.41 0.92
C VAL A 17 6.42 16.14 0.75
N GLY A 18 6.62 15.70 -0.49
CA GLY A 18 7.47 14.55 -0.77
C GLY A 18 7.40 14.04 -2.20
N ASP A 19 8.48 13.39 -2.64
CA ASP A 19 8.62 12.84 -4.00
C ASP A 19 8.27 11.33 -4.05
N CYS A 20 7.63 10.76 -3.02
CA CYS A 20 7.31 9.34 -2.91
C CYS A 20 6.14 9.04 -1.96
N CYS A 21 5.61 7.81 -2.00
CA CYS A 21 4.65 7.31 -0.99
C CYS A 21 5.37 7.13 0.35
N TRP A 22 4.99 7.88 1.39
CA TRP A 22 5.60 7.78 2.71
C TRP A 22 4.89 6.77 3.60
N LEU A 23 5.66 5.92 4.27
CA LEU A 23 5.21 5.16 5.44
C LEU A 23 5.80 5.84 6.68
N SER A 24 4.94 6.40 7.53
CA SER A 24 5.36 6.97 8.80
C SER A 24 5.28 5.90 9.90
N ILE A 25 6.40 5.69 10.59
CA ILE A 25 6.52 4.74 11.70
C ILE A 25 6.90 5.55 12.95
N GLY A 26 6.02 5.52 13.95
CA GLY A 26 6.20 6.18 15.24
C GLY A 26 6.10 5.19 16.40
N HIS A 27 6.17 5.69 17.63
CA HIS A 27 5.95 4.86 18.83
C HIS A 27 4.54 4.25 18.84
N GLU A 28 3.57 4.97 18.30
CA GLU A 28 2.20 4.53 18.10
C GLU A 28 2.08 3.30 17.19
N SER A 29 3.04 3.06 16.29
CA SER A 29 3.00 1.92 15.37
C SER A 29 3.09 0.56 16.08
N PHE A 30 3.48 0.54 17.35
CA PHE A 30 3.47 -0.66 18.20
C PHE A 30 2.13 -0.89 18.91
N GLN A 31 1.17 0.03 18.78
CA GLN A 31 -0.16 -0.09 19.38
C GLN A 31 -1.12 -0.76 18.39
N GLN A 32 -1.98 -1.65 18.90
CA GLN A 32 -2.83 -2.53 18.09
C GLN A 32 -4.09 -1.86 17.49
N SER A 33 -4.27 -0.54 17.64
CA SER A 33 -5.60 0.09 17.53
C SER A 33 -5.63 1.33 16.64
N TYR A 34 -5.26 1.17 15.37
CA TYR A 34 -5.46 2.20 14.35
C TYR A 34 -6.34 1.68 13.21
N THR A 35 -7.44 2.40 12.95
CA THR A 35 -8.26 2.22 11.76
C THR A 35 -7.52 2.82 10.56
N ASN A 36 -7.57 2.16 9.40
CA ASN A 36 -6.85 2.56 8.17
C ASN A 36 -5.32 2.57 8.32
N ALA A 37 -4.76 1.64 9.11
CA ALA A 37 -3.33 1.42 9.19
C ALA A 37 -2.89 0.31 8.24
N TYR A 38 -1.66 0.42 7.73
CA TYR A 38 -0.99 -0.71 7.09
C TYR A 38 -0.36 -1.61 8.16
N HIS A 39 -0.49 -2.91 7.97
CA HIS A 39 0.13 -3.89 8.86
C HIS A 39 1.49 -4.33 8.30
N GLY A 40 2.45 -4.53 9.19
CA GLY A 40 3.80 -4.93 8.79
C GLY A 40 4.59 -5.52 9.94
N GLN A 41 5.84 -5.87 9.67
CA GLN A 41 6.72 -6.53 10.62
C GLN A 41 8.03 -5.75 10.81
N LEU A 42 8.41 -5.52 12.07
CA LEU A 42 9.74 -5.05 12.44
C LEU A 42 10.66 -6.24 12.75
N LEU A 43 11.77 -6.32 12.04
CA LEU A 43 12.86 -7.26 12.30
C LEU A 43 14.05 -6.49 12.87
N LEU A 44 14.21 -6.57 14.20
CA LEU A 44 15.33 -5.97 14.91
C LEU A 44 16.48 -6.99 15.07
N PHE A 45 17.65 -6.62 14.58
CA PHE A 45 18.87 -7.42 14.64
C PHE A 45 19.76 -6.94 15.77
N ASN A 46 20.38 -7.89 16.48
CA ASN A 46 21.28 -7.60 17.60
C ASN A 46 22.70 -7.23 17.14
N THR A 47 23.14 -7.72 15.99
CA THR A 47 24.50 -7.50 15.46
C THR A 47 24.46 -7.01 14.01
N LEU A 48 25.45 -6.19 13.64
CA LEU A 48 25.57 -5.68 12.27
C LEU A 48 25.79 -6.82 11.27
N GLU A 49 26.50 -7.86 11.68
CA GLU A 49 26.80 -9.04 10.88
C GLU A 49 25.52 -9.79 10.52
N SER A 50 24.62 -10.01 11.50
CA SER A 50 23.34 -10.68 11.27
C SER A 50 22.42 -9.86 10.34
N PHE A 51 22.41 -8.53 10.48
CA PHE A 51 21.66 -7.63 9.59
C PHE A 51 22.17 -7.66 8.15
N LYS A 52 23.48 -7.75 7.95
CA LYS A 52 24.11 -7.85 6.63
C LYS A 52 23.94 -9.24 6.00
N ALA A 53 23.94 -10.28 6.82
CA ALA A 53 23.80 -11.68 6.38
C ALA A 53 22.35 -12.09 6.08
N LEU A 54 21.36 -11.24 6.38
CA LEU A 54 19.95 -11.51 6.08
C LEU A 54 19.75 -11.83 4.59
N ASP A 55 19.14 -12.98 4.30
CA ASP A 55 18.69 -13.31 2.95
C ASP A 55 17.45 -12.50 2.58
N ARG A 56 17.71 -11.34 1.98
CA ARG A 56 16.68 -10.38 1.56
C ARG A 56 15.81 -10.88 0.41
N LYS A 57 16.32 -11.81 -0.40
CA LYS A 57 15.56 -12.38 -1.51
C LYS A 57 14.54 -13.37 -0.97
N GLU A 58 14.98 -14.25 -0.08
CA GLU A 58 14.09 -15.24 0.54
C GLU A 58 13.03 -14.56 1.42
N LEU A 59 13.42 -13.57 2.22
CA LEU A 59 12.47 -12.80 3.04
C LEU A 59 11.39 -12.12 2.17
N LEU A 60 11.77 -11.48 1.07
CA LEU A 60 10.81 -10.88 0.13
C LEU A 60 9.88 -11.95 -0.47
N ARG A 61 10.43 -13.10 -0.88
CA ARG A 61 9.66 -14.20 -1.47
C ARG A 61 8.62 -14.73 -0.48
N VAL A 62 9.02 -14.95 0.77
CA VAL A 62 8.13 -15.47 1.83
C VAL A 62 6.99 -14.49 2.11
N GLU A 63 7.27 -13.20 2.25
CA GLU A 63 6.20 -12.22 2.50
C GLU A 63 5.30 -12.01 1.28
N ALA A 64 5.85 -12.01 0.07
CA ALA A 64 5.05 -11.94 -1.16
C ALA A 64 4.16 -13.20 -1.34
N GLN A 65 4.63 -14.37 -0.90
CA GLN A 65 3.83 -15.59 -0.89
C GLN A 65 2.60 -15.48 0.02
N LYS A 66 2.70 -14.76 1.15
CA LYS A 66 1.54 -14.50 2.02
C LYS A 66 0.50 -13.64 1.28
N ILE A 67 0.94 -12.56 0.62
CA ILE A 67 0.06 -11.71 -0.20
C ILE A 67 -0.60 -12.53 -1.31
N TRP A 68 0.18 -13.39 -1.97
CA TRP A 68 -0.36 -14.28 -2.99
C TRP A 68 -1.43 -15.23 -2.44
N HIS A 69 -1.22 -15.81 -1.27
CA HIS A 69 -2.23 -16.64 -0.61
C HIS A 69 -3.51 -15.86 -0.27
N VAL A 70 -3.39 -14.60 0.16
CA VAL A 70 -4.54 -13.71 0.40
C VAL A 70 -5.35 -13.50 -0.90
N ILE A 71 -4.66 -13.37 -2.05
CA ILE A 71 -5.29 -13.23 -3.37
C ILE A 71 -5.99 -14.53 -3.78
N GLU A 72 -5.29 -15.67 -3.71
CA GLU A 72 -5.81 -16.99 -4.12
C GLU A 72 -7.02 -17.43 -3.30
N SER A 73 -6.99 -17.17 -1.98
CA SER A 73 -8.08 -17.51 -1.07
C SER A 73 -9.29 -16.57 -1.18
N GLY A 74 -9.13 -15.41 -1.82
CA GLY A 74 -10.17 -14.38 -1.90
C GLY A 74 -10.42 -13.62 -0.59
N VAL A 75 -9.61 -13.81 0.45
CA VAL A 75 -9.74 -13.15 1.77
C VAL A 75 -9.73 -11.62 1.63
N TRP A 76 -9.00 -11.09 0.65
CA TRP A 76 -8.94 -9.65 0.38
C TRP A 76 -10.29 -9.01 0.04
N LEU A 77 -11.30 -9.78 -0.39
CA LEU A 77 -12.64 -9.25 -0.65
C LEU A 77 -13.35 -8.80 0.63
N GLN A 78 -12.95 -9.35 1.77
CA GLN A 78 -13.42 -8.96 3.10
C GLN A 78 -12.38 -8.10 3.84
N HIS A 79 -11.10 -8.40 3.60
CA HIS A 79 -9.95 -7.79 4.26
C HIS A 79 -8.95 -7.20 3.25
N PRO A 80 -9.33 -6.15 2.48
CA PRO A 80 -8.50 -5.59 1.43
C PRO A 80 -7.16 -5.02 1.93
N GLU A 81 -7.09 -4.64 3.20
CA GLU A 81 -5.86 -4.17 3.86
C GLU A 81 -4.73 -5.21 3.84
N GLN A 82 -5.05 -6.50 3.75
CA GLN A 82 -4.05 -7.58 3.72
C GLN A 82 -3.29 -7.67 2.39
N LEU A 83 -3.76 -6.97 1.34
CA LEU A 83 -3.03 -6.87 0.06
C LEU A 83 -1.76 -6.03 0.19
N VAL A 84 -1.66 -5.20 1.22
CA VAL A 84 -0.53 -4.30 1.43
C VAL A 84 0.11 -4.60 2.76
N SER A 85 1.39 -4.95 2.73
CA SER A 85 2.19 -5.12 3.93
C SER A 85 3.58 -4.52 3.74
N PHE A 86 4.31 -4.40 4.85
CA PHE A 86 5.69 -3.96 4.82
C PHE A 86 6.55 -4.72 5.82
N ILE A 87 7.85 -4.74 5.56
CA ILE A 87 8.88 -5.24 6.46
C ILE A 87 9.85 -4.11 6.73
N PHE A 88 10.09 -3.84 8.01
CA PHE A 88 11.10 -2.90 8.45
C PHE A 88 12.25 -3.68 9.09
N THR A 89 13.41 -3.74 8.42
CA THR A 89 14.60 -4.39 8.98
C THR A 89 15.51 -3.36 9.61
N VAL A 90 15.96 -3.58 10.85
CA VAL A 90 16.73 -2.59 11.63
C VAL A 90 17.87 -3.25 12.40
N PHE A 91 19.04 -2.62 12.42
CA PHE A 91 20.09 -2.85 13.41
C PHE A 91 20.39 -1.53 14.11
N ALA A 92 20.35 -1.53 15.45
CA ALA A 92 20.55 -0.35 16.27
C ALA A 92 21.85 -0.45 17.10
N GLU A 93 22.83 0.39 16.80
CA GLU A 93 24.02 0.60 17.62
C GLU A 93 23.71 1.68 18.67
N LEU A 94 23.10 1.23 19.76
CA LEU A 94 22.61 2.10 20.83
C LEU A 94 23.72 2.90 21.51
N LYS A 95 24.96 2.38 21.57
CA LYS A 95 26.06 3.12 22.20
C LYS A 95 26.49 4.33 21.40
N LYS A 96 26.28 4.31 20.08
CA LYS A 96 26.65 5.41 19.17
C LYS A 96 25.45 6.22 18.69
N TYR A 97 24.23 5.81 19.06
CA TYR A 97 22.95 6.33 18.56
C TYR A 97 22.85 6.23 17.03
N GLN A 98 23.33 5.11 16.48
CA GLN A 98 23.42 4.86 15.04
C GLN A 98 22.48 3.73 14.64
N TYR A 99 21.69 3.96 13.60
CA TYR A 99 20.65 3.03 13.15
C TYR A 99 20.84 2.70 11.68
N TYR A 100 20.90 1.42 11.37
CA TYR A 100 20.92 0.89 10.01
C TYR A 100 19.57 0.26 9.73
N TYR A 101 18.93 0.60 8.62
CA TYR A 101 17.60 0.10 8.32
C TYR A 101 17.35 -0.11 6.84
N TRP A 102 16.38 -0.94 6.51
CA TRP A 102 15.92 -1.11 5.14
C TRP A 102 14.46 -1.56 5.12
N ASN A 103 13.62 -0.78 4.43
CA ASN A 103 12.21 -1.07 4.22
C ASN A 103 12.00 -1.99 3.02
N CYS A 104 11.02 -2.87 3.13
CA CYS A 104 10.52 -3.69 2.05
C CYS A 104 9.00 -3.59 1.99
N PHE A 105 8.45 -3.39 0.79
CA PHE A 105 7.03 -3.39 0.51
C PHE A 105 6.74 -4.51 -0.50
N PRO A 106 6.54 -5.76 -0.04
CA PRO A 106 6.42 -6.92 -0.91
C PRO A 106 5.31 -6.72 -1.94
N THR A 107 5.64 -6.95 -3.20
CA THR A 107 4.75 -6.64 -4.31
C THR A 107 4.93 -7.61 -5.45
N LEU A 108 3.79 -8.00 -6.01
CA LEU A 108 3.70 -8.94 -7.11
C LEU A 108 3.86 -8.17 -8.44
N CYS A 109 4.71 -8.67 -9.32
CA CYS A 109 4.83 -8.23 -10.70
C CYS A 109 3.82 -8.99 -11.56
N PHE A 110 2.53 -8.76 -11.29
CA PHE A 110 1.41 -9.39 -11.98
C PHE A 110 0.23 -8.41 -12.04
N PRO A 111 -0.52 -8.32 -13.15
CA PRO A 111 -0.30 -8.97 -14.45
C PRO A 111 0.89 -8.38 -15.23
N SER A 112 1.24 -8.97 -16.38
CA SER A 112 2.35 -8.53 -17.25
C SER A 112 1.90 -7.56 -18.35
N ASP A 113 2.85 -6.85 -18.94
CA ASP A 113 2.65 -5.88 -20.04
C ASP A 113 1.62 -4.78 -19.72
N ILE A 114 1.72 -4.23 -18.50
CA ILE A 114 0.83 -3.19 -18.01
C ILE A 114 1.00 -1.90 -18.82
N LYS A 115 -0.13 -1.36 -19.29
CA LYS A 115 -0.25 -0.02 -19.88
C LYS A 115 -1.21 0.80 -19.04
N GLN A 116 -0.86 2.07 -18.81
CA GLN A 116 -1.62 2.99 -17.98
C GLN A 116 -2.01 4.23 -18.78
N GLU A 117 -3.29 4.57 -18.71
CA GLU A 117 -3.84 5.86 -19.16
C GLU A 117 -4.38 6.60 -17.93
N VAL A 118 -4.19 7.92 -17.90
CA VAL A 118 -4.60 8.76 -16.77
C VAL A 118 -5.55 9.85 -17.26
N SER A 119 -6.65 10.03 -16.54
CA SER A 119 -7.58 11.15 -16.73
C SER A 119 -7.91 11.82 -15.41
N SER A 120 -8.11 13.13 -15.45
CA SER A 120 -8.64 13.87 -14.30
C SER A 120 -10.16 13.71 -14.23
N ILE A 121 -10.69 13.49 -13.03
CA ILE A 121 -12.12 13.41 -12.77
C ILE A 121 -12.52 14.42 -11.69
N ALA A 122 -13.75 14.92 -11.79
CA ALA A 122 -14.30 15.82 -10.77
C ALA A 122 -14.46 15.08 -9.43
N VAL A 123 -14.22 15.80 -8.33
CA VAL A 123 -14.40 15.25 -6.99
C VAL A 123 -15.89 14.95 -6.78
N ASN A 124 -16.19 13.70 -6.45
CA ASN A 124 -17.51 13.29 -6.00
C ASN A 124 -17.51 13.13 -4.48
N GLY A 125 -18.26 13.99 -3.78
CA GLY A 125 -18.39 13.97 -2.33
C GLY A 125 -18.86 12.61 -1.78
N ASN A 126 -19.56 11.80 -2.57
CA ASN A 126 -20.01 10.48 -2.16
C ASN A 126 -18.84 9.52 -1.90
N LEU A 127 -17.72 9.64 -2.64
CA LEU A 127 -16.56 8.76 -2.48
C LEU A 127 -15.92 8.93 -1.12
N ILE A 128 -15.66 10.18 -0.73
CA ILE A 128 -15.04 10.49 0.57
C ILE A 128 -16.00 10.21 1.72
N GLN A 129 -17.31 10.44 1.53
CA GLN A 129 -18.32 10.09 2.53
C GLN A 129 -18.40 8.58 2.74
N TYR A 130 -18.40 7.79 1.68
CA TYR A 130 -18.40 6.33 1.76
C TYR A 130 -17.14 5.81 2.46
N TYR A 131 -15.96 6.29 2.03
CA TYR A 131 -14.68 5.95 2.68
C TYR A 131 -14.71 6.22 4.19
N ASN A 132 -15.18 7.39 4.61
CA ASN A 132 -15.22 7.77 6.03
C ASN A 132 -16.25 6.96 6.83
N ARG A 133 -17.42 6.66 6.24
CA ARG A 133 -18.51 5.93 6.89
C ARG A 133 -18.17 4.46 7.07
N GLU A 134 -17.74 3.80 5.99
CA GLU A 134 -17.48 2.36 5.97
C GLU A 134 -16.06 2.01 6.43
N ARG A 135 -15.16 3.01 6.52
CA ARG A 135 -13.72 2.80 6.77
C ARG A 135 -13.10 1.79 5.78
N ALA A 136 -13.57 1.83 4.53
CA ALA A 136 -13.18 0.90 3.49
C ALA A 136 -12.07 1.52 2.62
N PRO A 137 -10.82 1.03 2.67
CA PRO A 137 -9.73 1.57 1.86
C PRO A 137 -9.86 1.24 0.36
N ILE A 138 -10.70 0.25 0.02
CA ILE A 138 -10.96 -0.19 -1.35
C ILE A 138 -12.45 -0.49 -1.49
N PHE A 139 -13.09 0.05 -2.52
CA PHE A 139 -14.53 -0.13 -2.80
C PHE A 139 -14.85 0.11 -4.28
N LEU A 140 -16.10 -0.07 -4.69
CA LEU A 140 -16.55 0.12 -6.06
C LEU A 140 -17.39 1.39 -6.18
N CYS A 141 -17.33 2.05 -7.33
CA CYS A 141 -18.16 3.21 -7.65
C CYS A 141 -18.79 3.07 -9.03
N SER A 142 -20.09 3.35 -9.13
CA SER A 142 -20.80 3.44 -10.40
C SER A 142 -20.56 4.78 -11.10
N ASN A 143 -20.89 4.86 -12.38
CA ASN A 143 -20.84 6.13 -13.14
C ASN A 143 -21.79 7.20 -12.57
N ASN A 144 -22.82 6.79 -11.82
CA ASN A 144 -23.76 7.69 -11.16
C ASN A 144 -23.29 8.13 -9.77
N GLY A 145 -22.16 7.61 -9.28
CA GLY A 145 -21.59 7.96 -7.98
C GLY A 145 -22.06 7.10 -6.80
N ASP A 146 -22.77 5.99 -7.07
CA ASP A 146 -23.16 5.04 -6.04
C ASP A 146 -21.98 4.14 -5.68
N CYS A 147 -21.75 3.96 -4.38
CA CYS A 147 -20.62 3.21 -3.86
C CYS A 147 -21.07 1.86 -3.29
N LEU A 148 -20.30 0.81 -3.57
CA LEU A 148 -20.56 -0.57 -3.12
C LEU A 148 -19.30 -1.19 -2.50
N PRO A 149 -19.42 -2.17 -1.59
CA PRO A 149 -18.28 -2.90 -1.06
C PRO A 149 -17.48 -3.60 -2.16
N ILE A 150 -16.16 -3.72 -1.98
CA ILE A 150 -15.28 -4.37 -2.97
C ILE A 150 -15.67 -5.83 -3.25
N SER A 151 -16.27 -6.53 -2.29
CA SER A 151 -16.77 -7.90 -2.45
C SER A 151 -17.75 -8.09 -3.62
N LYS A 152 -18.46 -7.02 -4.01
CA LYS A 152 -19.40 -7.04 -5.14
C LYS A 152 -18.71 -7.14 -6.52
N ILE A 153 -17.39 -7.00 -6.59
CA ILE A 153 -16.62 -7.16 -7.83
C ILE A 153 -16.80 -8.57 -8.43
N VAL A 154 -17.08 -9.57 -7.60
CA VAL A 154 -17.33 -10.94 -8.03
C VAL A 154 -18.54 -11.02 -8.98
N GLU A 155 -19.55 -10.17 -8.78
CA GLU A 155 -20.80 -10.16 -9.55
C GLU A 155 -20.64 -9.47 -10.93
N LEU A 156 -19.59 -8.67 -11.12
CA LEU A 156 -19.38 -7.91 -12.36
C LEU A 156 -18.93 -8.81 -13.50
N SER A 157 -19.55 -8.68 -14.67
CA SER A 157 -19.14 -9.42 -15.87
C SER A 157 -18.20 -8.59 -16.74
N ASP A 158 -18.44 -7.28 -16.81
CA ASP A 158 -17.70 -6.33 -17.64
C ASP A 158 -16.94 -5.30 -16.75
N PRO A 159 -15.63 -5.07 -16.99
CA PRO A 159 -14.85 -4.06 -16.27
C PRO A 159 -15.36 -2.61 -16.44
N ALA A 160 -16.27 -2.34 -17.38
CA ALA A 160 -16.89 -1.04 -17.57
C ALA A 160 -18.07 -0.76 -16.63
N GLU A 161 -18.61 -1.78 -15.95
CA GLU A 161 -19.80 -1.63 -15.09
C GLU A 161 -19.54 -0.69 -13.91
N LEU A 162 -18.42 -0.90 -13.20
CA LEU A 162 -18.04 -0.13 -12.02
C LEU A 162 -16.52 0.15 -12.03
N LYS A 163 -16.13 1.25 -11.41
CA LYS A 163 -14.73 1.65 -11.20
C LYS A 163 -14.29 1.24 -9.79
N ILE A 164 -13.03 0.83 -9.65
CA ILE A 164 -12.46 0.46 -8.34
C ILE A 164 -11.86 1.71 -7.70
N VAL A 165 -12.36 2.12 -6.55
CA VAL A 165 -11.82 3.25 -5.78
C VAL A 165 -10.86 2.70 -4.73
N TYR A 166 -9.69 3.32 -4.58
CA TYR A 166 -8.74 2.96 -3.54
C TYR A 166 -8.12 4.20 -2.89
N ALA A 167 -7.83 4.12 -1.60
CA ALA A 167 -7.09 5.16 -0.89
C ALA A 167 -5.63 5.17 -1.38
N ASP A 168 -5.24 6.25 -2.04
CA ASP A 168 -3.92 6.34 -2.68
C ASP A 168 -2.95 7.16 -1.81
N PRO A 169 -1.84 6.57 -1.31
CA PRO A 169 -0.83 7.30 -0.54
C PRO A 169 0.15 8.11 -1.42
N SER A 170 0.07 8.04 -2.74
CA SER A 170 0.97 8.78 -3.64
C SER A 170 0.72 10.29 -3.56
N PRO A 171 1.77 11.11 -3.31
CA PRO A 171 1.66 12.56 -3.43
C PRO A 171 1.87 13.04 -4.88
N ILE A 172 2.14 12.14 -5.83
CA ILE A 172 2.57 12.50 -7.19
C ILE A 172 1.42 12.33 -8.19
N ARG A 173 1.06 13.42 -8.87
CA ARG A 173 0.10 13.44 -9.97
C ARG A 173 0.52 12.53 -11.13
N GLY A 174 -0.46 11.89 -11.75
CA GLY A 174 -0.26 10.94 -12.85
C GLY A 174 0.41 9.63 -12.46
N ARG A 175 0.70 9.42 -11.17
CA ARG A 175 1.38 8.21 -10.68
C ARG A 175 0.60 7.58 -9.54
N PRO A 176 0.03 6.38 -9.73
CA PRO A 176 -0.66 5.70 -8.65
C PRO A 176 0.32 5.25 -7.58
N GLY A 177 -0.15 5.17 -6.33
CA GLY A 177 0.64 4.68 -5.22
C GLY A 177 0.98 3.20 -5.31
N TRP A 178 2.02 2.82 -4.56
CA TRP A 178 2.53 1.45 -4.50
C TRP A 178 1.46 0.38 -4.20
N PRO A 179 0.45 0.62 -3.30
CA PRO A 179 -0.64 -0.31 -3.04
C PRO A 179 -1.38 -0.83 -4.28
N LEU A 180 -1.48 -0.02 -5.34
CA LEU A 180 -2.26 -0.37 -6.52
C LEU A 180 -1.72 -1.64 -7.21
N ARG A 181 -0.42 -1.94 -7.09
CA ARG A 181 0.17 -3.12 -7.73
C ARG A 181 -0.43 -4.44 -7.23
N ASN A 182 -0.56 -4.60 -5.92
CA ASN A 182 -1.14 -5.83 -5.36
C ASN A 182 -2.66 -5.87 -5.54
N LEU A 183 -3.34 -4.71 -5.53
CA LEU A 183 -4.76 -4.63 -5.88
C LEU A 183 -5.01 -5.05 -7.33
N LEU A 184 -4.21 -4.54 -8.27
CA LEU A 184 -4.28 -4.92 -9.68
C LEU A 184 -4.04 -6.42 -9.86
N ALA A 185 -3.03 -6.98 -9.16
CA ALA A 185 -2.78 -8.42 -9.16
C ALA A 185 -4.01 -9.21 -8.68
N ALA A 186 -4.66 -8.76 -7.60
CA ALA A 186 -5.86 -9.39 -7.06
C ALA A 186 -7.04 -9.36 -8.03
N VAL A 187 -7.27 -8.23 -8.68
CA VAL A 187 -8.35 -8.05 -9.68
C VAL A 187 -8.09 -8.92 -10.92
N ALA A 188 -6.88 -8.89 -11.46
CA ALA A 188 -6.52 -9.68 -12.64
C ALA A 188 -6.58 -11.19 -12.36
N TYR A 189 -6.25 -11.63 -11.15
CA TYR A 189 -6.41 -13.02 -10.72
C TYR A 189 -7.89 -13.41 -10.62
N LEU A 190 -8.71 -12.56 -9.98
CA LEU A 190 -10.13 -12.83 -9.78
C LEU A 190 -10.92 -12.81 -11.09
N LYS A 191 -10.53 -11.96 -12.04
CA LYS A 191 -11.21 -11.76 -13.32
C LYS A 191 -10.27 -12.09 -14.49
N PRO A 192 -9.97 -13.37 -14.74
CA PRO A 192 -9.01 -13.77 -15.78
C PRO A 192 -9.47 -13.46 -17.22
N SER A 193 -10.77 -13.22 -17.42
CA SER A 193 -11.32 -12.75 -18.70
C SER A 193 -11.11 -11.25 -18.94
N TRP A 194 -10.74 -10.49 -17.91
CA TRP A 194 -10.49 -9.06 -18.03
C TRP A 194 -9.05 -8.82 -18.48
N ASN A 195 -8.89 -7.85 -19.37
CA ASN A 195 -7.59 -7.36 -19.84
C ASN A 195 -7.41 -5.85 -19.56
N TRP A 196 -8.37 -5.23 -18.87
CA TRP A 196 -8.28 -3.88 -18.36
C TRP A 196 -9.25 -3.66 -17.18
N CYS A 197 -8.99 -2.63 -16.37
CA CYS A 197 -9.89 -2.13 -15.35
C CYS A 197 -9.59 -0.64 -15.04
N SER A 198 -10.59 0.09 -14.53
CA SER A 198 -10.46 1.49 -14.10
C SER A 198 -10.32 1.60 -12.59
N PHE A 199 -9.30 2.36 -12.16
CA PHE A 199 -9.01 2.63 -10.76
C PHE A 199 -9.09 4.13 -10.45
N ILE A 200 -9.94 4.52 -9.52
CA ILE A 200 -10.01 5.89 -9.02
C ILE A 200 -9.11 6.01 -7.81
N SER A 201 -8.11 6.88 -7.91
CA SER A 201 -7.23 7.23 -6.82
C SER A 201 -7.90 8.24 -5.90
N LEU A 202 -8.34 7.80 -4.73
CA LEU A 202 -8.90 8.67 -3.70
C LEU A 202 -7.75 9.35 -2.95
N ARG A 203 -7.52 10.63 -3.30
CA ARG A 203 -6.58 11.55 -2.65
C ARG A 203 -7.35 12.73 -2.08
N ASP A 204 -6.76 13.38 -1.08
CA ASP A 204 -7.31 14.60 -0.47
C ASP A 204 -6.99 15.83 -1.34
N GLU A 205 -7.56 15.91 -2.55
CA GLU A 205 -7.29 16.98 -3.51
C GLU A 205 -8.56 17.42 -4.28
N ASP A 206 -8.56 18.65 -4.81
CA ASP A 206 -9.66 19.25 -5.58
C ASP A 206 -9.97 18.55 -6.92
N GLN A 207 -9.11 17.61 -7.34
CA GLN A 207 -9.30 16.75 -8.51
C GLN A 207 -8.77 15.36 -8.22
N LEU A 208 -9.55 14.33 -8.57
CA LEU A 208 -9.14 12.94 -8.49
C LEU A 208 -8.59 12.47 -9.84
N GLU A 209 -7.83 11.38 -9.82
CA GLU A 209 -7.28 10.77 -11.03
C GLU A 209 -7.90 9.38 -11.22
N GLU A 210 -8.35 9.10 -12.44
CA GLU A 210 -8.71 7.76 -12.89
C GLU A 210 -7.54 7.17 -13.68
N PHE A 211 -7.11 5.99 -13.25
CA PHE A 211 -6.11 5.17 -13.90
C PHE A 211 -6.81 4.04 -14.63
N ARG A 212 -6.90 4.13 -15.96
CA ARG A 212 -7.33 3.00 -16.79
C ARG A 212 -6.10 2.14 -17.08
N ILE A 213 -6.08 0.95 -16.51
CA ILE A 213 -4.94 0.04 -16.61
C ILE A 213 -5.34 -1.15 -17.47
N SER A 214 -4.53 -1.48 -18.48
CA SER A 214 -4.68 -2.67 -19.31
C SER A 214 -3.45 -3.57 -19.22
N TRP A 215 -3.62 -4.86 -19.48
CA TRP A 215 -2.58 -5.88 -19.36
C TRP A 215 -2.76 -7.00 -20.38
N ALA A 216 -1.69 -7.76 -20.63
CA ALA A 216 -1.78 -8.95 -21.48
C ALA A 216 -2.50 -10.10 -20.76
N PRO A 217 -3.24 -10.97 -21.47
CA PRO A 217 -3.74 -12.20 -20.89
C PRO A 217 -2.59 -13.02 -20.32
N SER A 218 -2.69 -13.37 -19.05
CA SER A 218 -1.65 -14.12 -18.34
C SER A 218 -2.23 -15.42 -17.79
N GLN A 219 -1.58 -16.54 -18.08
CA GLN A 219 -1.83 -17.79 -17.36
C GLN A 219 -0.95 -17.81 -16.11
N ILE A 220 -1.56 -18.12 -14.97
CA ILE A 220 -0.85 -18.12 -13.69
C ILE A 220 -0.76 -19.56 -13.21
N THR A 221 0.46 -20.03 -13.00
CA THR A 221 0.75 -21.39 -12.54
C THR A 221 1.49 -21.42 -11.20
N ALA A 222 2.02 -20.27 -10.74
CA ALA A 222 2.82 -20.15 -9.52
C ALA A 222 2.86 -18.69 -9.02
N LEU A 223 3.55 -18.47 -7.89
CA LEU A 223 3.86 -17.14 -7.36
C LEU A 223 4.51 -16.26 -8.46
N PRO A 224 3.93 -15.10 -8.79
CA PRO A 224 4.54 -14.17 -9.75
C PRO A 224 5.91 -13.65 -9.29
N PRO A 225 6.74 -13.10 -10.19
CA PRO A 225 7.96 -12.40 -9.80
C PRO A 225 7.66 -11.28 -8.79
N THR A 226 8.58 -11.03 -7.86
CA THR A 226 8.33 -10.13 -6.72
C THR A 226 9.37 -9.04 -6.61
N VAL A 227 8.95 -7.84 -6.19
CA VAL A 227 9.82 -6.69 -5.86
C VAL A 227 9.35 -6.05 -4.55
N GLY A 228 10.13 -5.13 -3.98
CA GLY A 228 9.66 -4.38 -2.81
C GLY A 228 10.70 -3.67 -1.96
N TRP A 229 11.99 -4.04 -2.07
CA TRP A 229 13.04 -3.36 -1.31
C TRP A 229 13.19 -1.89 -1.76
N GLU A 230 13.14 -0.98 -0.79
CA GLU A 230 13.24 0.45 -1.02
C GLU A 230 14.61 0.83 -1.60
N ARG A 231 14.63 1.79 -2.52
CA ARG A 231 15.87 2.37 -3.05
C ARG A 231 16.23 3.60 -2.24
N THR A 232 17.53 3.85 -2.08
CA THR A 232 17.99 5.15 -1.57
C THR A 232 17.59 6.29 -2.51
N HIS A 233 17.69 7.54 -2.06
CA HIS A 233 17.49 8.72 -2.93
C HIS A 233 18.40 8.72 -4.17
N GLU A 234 19.54 8.04 -4.11
CA GLU A 234 20.47 7.85 -5.25
C GLU A 234 20.07 6.68 -6.17
N GLY A 235 18.94 6.02 -5.91
CA GLY A 235 18.43 4.88 -6.68
C GLY A 235 19.10 3.54 -6.37
N LYS A 236 19.97 3.47 -5.35
CA LYS A 236 20.74 2.27 -5.00
C LYS A 236 19.91 1.31 -4.13
N MET A 237 20.17 0.02 -4.30
CA MET A 237 19.57 -1.07 -3.51
C MET A 237 20.47 -1.40 -2.33
N THR A 238 20.49 -0.52 -1.33
CA THR A 238 21.32 -0.69 -0.12
C THR A 238 20.58 -0.23 1.13
N PRO A 239 20.92 -0.74 2.32
CA PRO A 239 20.39 -0.23 3.57
C PRO A 239 20.66 1.27 3.74
N GLN A 240 19.75 1.94 4.43
CA GLN A 240 19.86 3.33 4.87
C GLN A 240 20.52 3.42 6.25
N PHE A 241 21.01 4.61 6.58
CA PHE A 241 21.70 4.91 7.83
C PHE A 241 21.21 6.23 8.43
N ALA A 242 20.97 6.24 9.74
CA ALA A 242 20.63 7.43 10.51
C ALA A 242 21.54 7.55 11.74
N ASP A 243 22.18 8.71 11.91
CA ASP A 243 22.91 9.09 13.13
C ASP A 243 22.05 10.06 13.93
N MET A 244 21.53 9.60 15.06
CA MET A 244 20.61 10.35 15.92
C MET A 244 21.30 10.85 17.20
N ARG A 245 22.64 10.90 17.22
CA ARG A 245 23.39 11.30 18.41
C ARG A 245 23.07 12.72 18.87
N LYS A 246 22.80 13.64 17.93
CA LYS A 246 22.45 15.03 18.29
C LYS A 246 21.10 15.15 19.00
N GLN A 247 20.21 14.18 18.81
CA GLN A 247 18.85 14.20 19.33
C GLN A 247 18.72 13.41 20.63
N PHE A 248 19.50 12.34 20.80
CA PHE A 248 19.34 11.39 21.92
C PHE A 248 20.52 11.32 22.88
N ASP A 249 21.71 11.83 22.55
CA ASP A 249 22.87 11.75 23.45
C ASP A 249 22.73 12.78 24.58
N PRO A 250 22.50 12.37 25.84
CA PRO A 250 22.30 13.31 26.96
C PRO A 250 23.60 14.03 27.35
N LYS A 251 24.75 13.63 26.79
CA LYS A 251 26.06 14.25 27.04
C LYS A 251 26.37 15.39 26.07
N LYS A 252 25.48 15.64 25.10
CA LYS A 252 25.56 16.77 24.17
C LYS A 252 24.60 17.89 24.56
#